data_AF-A0A0C3BL70-F1
#
_entry.id   AF-A0A0C3BL70-F1
#
_cell.length_a   1.000
_cell.length_b   1.000
_cell.length_c   1.000
_cell.angle_alpha   90.00
_cell.angle_beta   90.00
_cell.angle_gamma   90.00
#
_symmetry.space_group_name_H-M   'P 1'
#
loop_
_entity.id
_entity.type
_entity.pdbx_description
1 polymer ?
#
loop_
_entity_poly.entity_id
_entity_poly.type
_entity_poly.pdbx_seq_one_letter_code
_entity_poly.pdbx_strand_id
1 'polypeptide(L)'
;YNAWCRDNKFNSMLPKAAKAAKEKQKQTLLDGHLKEIPKSETAKSYSDSAFREAAIEWLIATDQPIQAFEHPKFRNMIDIASHATNGVAIPSRKMTREEIVDMFARRMDNLKAHLKV
;
A
#
# COMPACT_ATOMS: atom_id res chain seq x y z
N TYR A 1 -3.58 38.12 37.86
CA TYR A 1 -3.17 37.08 36.88
C TYR A 1 -3.37 37.51 35.42
N ASN A 2 -4.60 37.64 34.89
CA ASN A 2 -4.79 38.01 33.47
C ASN A 2 -4.22 39.39 33.06
N ALA A 3 -4.22 40.38 33.96
CA ALA A 3 -3.54 41.66 33.73
C ALA A 3 -2.03 41.47 33.58
N TRP A 4 -1.41 40.79 34.55
CA TRP A 4 0.00 40.42 34.51
C TRP A 4 0.38 39.63 33.24
N CYS A 5 -0.43 38.67 32.79
CA CYS A 5 -0.16 37.95 31.54
C CYS A 5 -0.11 38.88 30.32
N ARG A 6 -0.98 39.89 30.25
CA ARG A 6 -0.96 40.89 29.15
C ARG A 6 0.30 41.74 29.19
N ASP A 7 0.65 42.23 30.37
CA ASP A 7 1.80 43.12 30.56
C ASP A 7 3.14 42.40 30.30
N ASN A 8 3.18 41.09 30.55
CA ASN A 8 4.37 40.25 30.38
C ASN A 8 4.36 39.43 29.07
N LYS A 9 3.45 39.71 28.14
CA LYS A 9 3.30 38.99 26.85
C LYS A 9 3.18 37.46 27.02
N PHE A 10 2.54 37.02 28.09
CA PHE A 10 2.33 35.61 28.41
C PHE A 10 0.90 35.17 28.06
N ASN A 11 0.74 33.95 27.58
CA ASN A 11 -0.59 33.39 27.27
C ASN A 11 -1.29 32.94 28.56
N SER A 12 -2.49 33.44 28.83
CA SER A 12 -3.27 32.99 29.97
C SER A 12 -3.70 31.53 29.78
N MET A 13 -3.21 30.64 30.65
CA MET A 13 -3.56 29.22 30.65
C MET A 13 -4.80 28.89 31.51
N LEU A 14 -5.52 29.91 31.98
CA LEU A 14 -6.77 29.67 32.70
C LEU A 14 -7.80 28.98 31.80
N PRO A 15 -8.64 28.08 32.35
CA PRO A 15 -9.56 27.26 31.55
C PRO A 15 -10.40 28.06 30.55
N LYS A 16 -10.88 29.24 30.95
CA LYS A 16 -11.69 30.12 30.10
C LYS A 16 -10.90 30.70 28.90
N ALA A 17 -9.65 31.08 29.11
CA ALA A 17 -8.79 31.62 28.06
C ALA A 17 -8.28 30.51 27.13
N ALA A 18 -7.89 29.36 27.68
CA ALA A 18 -7.49 28.19 26.91
C ALA A 18 -8.62 27.65 26.03
N LYS A 19 -9.86 27.63 26.54
CA LYS A 19 -11.04 27.23 25.76
C LYS A 19 -11.32 28.20 24.60
N ALA A 20 -11.26 29.51 24.86
CA ALA A 20 -11.44 30.53 23.82
C ALA A 20 -10.33 30.47 22.74
N ALA A 21 -9.10 30.12 23.11
CA ALA A 21 -8.01 29.92 22.16
C ALA A 21 -8.23 28.68 21.28
N LYS A 22 -8.68 27.56 21.86
CA LYS A 22 -9.05 26.34 21.12
C LYS A 22 -10.23 26.56 20.17
N GLU A 23 -11.23 27.33 20.59
CA GLU A 23 -12.38 27.68 19.73
C GLU A 23 -11.98 28.60 18.55
N LYS A 24 -10.92 29.40 18.71
CA LYS A 24 -10.33 30.20 17.62
C LYS A 24 -9.45 29.38 16.68
N GLN A 25 -8.85 28.29 17.15
CA GLN A 25 -8.14 27.33 16.33
C GLN A 25 -9.11 26.36 15.64
N LYS A 26 -10.00 26.90 14.80
CA LYS A 26 -10.69 26.06 13.82
C LYS A 26 -9.68 25.68 12.74
N GLN A 27 -9.49 24.39 12.54
CA GLN A 27 -8.66 23.85 11.46
C GLN A 27 -9.12 24.45 10.14
N THR A 28 -8.29 25.32 9.55
CA THR A 28 -8.47 25.80 8.19
C THR A 28 -8.16 24.65 7.24
N LEU A 29 -8.84 24.60 6.09
CA LEU A 29 -8.79 23.51 5.11
C LEU A 29 -7.37 22.97 4.91
N LEU A 30 -7.26 21.64 4.80
CA LEU A 30 -6.02 20.86 4.75
C LEU A 30 -5.14 21.14 3.51
N ASP A 31 -5.52 22.10 2.66
CA ASP A 31 -4.91 22.37 1.36
C ASP A 31 -3.47 22.84 1.44
N GLY A 32 -3.11 23.63 2.47
CA GLY A 32 -1.77 24.23 2.56
C GLY A 32 -0.61 23.23 2.74
N HIS A 33 -0.92 21.99 3.14
CA HIS A 33 0.06 20.93 3.37
C HIS A 33 -0.09 19.73 2.43
N LEU A 34 -1.14 19.69 1.61
CA LEU A 34 -1.35 18.64 0.62
C LEU A 34 -0.53 18.99 -0.62
N LYS A 35 0.56 18.24 -0.84
CA LYS A 35 1.23 18.24 -2.15
C LYS A 35 0.45 17.29 -3.05
N GLU A 36 0.04 17.77 -4.23
CA GLU A 36 -0.47 16.89 -5.28
C GLU A 36 0.59 15.82 -5.56
N ILE A 37 0.27 14.56 -5.26
CA ILE A 37 1.08 13.44 -5.71
C ILE A 37 0.96 13.48 -7.24
N PRO A 38 2.07 13.59 -7.99
CA PRO A 38 2.00 13.53 -9.44
C PRO A 38 1.23 12.27 -9.80
N LYS A 39 0.21 12.40 -10.65
CA LYS A 39 -0.56 11.28 -11.19
C LYS A 39 0.40 10.39 -11.98
N SER A 40 1.19 9.58 -11.27
CA SER A 40 1.71 8.31 -11.78
C SER A 40 0.49 7.66 -12.41
N GLU A 41 0.52 7.45 -13.73
CA GLU A 41 -0.54 6.84 -14.53
C GLU A 41 -1.37 5.92 -13.67
N THR A 42 -2.49 6.44 -13.15
CA THR A 42 -3.19 5.75 -12.07
C THR A 42 -3.67 4.45 -12.68
N ALA A 43 -3.18 3.34 -12.15
CA ALA A 43 -3.62 2.00 -12.53
C ALA A 43 -5.15 2.03 -12.65
N LYS A 44 -5.68 1.51 -13.76
CA LYS A 44 -7.14 1.49 -14.01
C LYS A 44 -7.83 1.07 -12.73
N SER A 45 -8.80 1.88 -12.28
CA SER A 45 -9.56 1.59 -11.06
C SER A 45 -10.19 0.20 -11.20
N TYR A 46 -10.08 -0.61 -10.15
CA TYR A 46 -10.61 -1.96 -10.15
C TYR A 46 -12.13 -1.95 -10.36
N SER A 47 -12.61 -2.80 -11.26
CA SER A 47 -14.01 -3.20 -11.36
C SER A 47 -14.09 -4.68 -11.71
N ASP A 48 -15.10 -5.38 -11.18
CA ASP A 48 -15.23 -6.82 -11.38
C ASP A 48 -15.36 -7.20 -12.87
N SER A 49 -16.03 -6.36 -13.67
CA SER A 49 -16.17 -6.56 -15.11
C SER A 49 -14.84 -6.41 -15.85
N ALA A 50 -14.09 -5.33 -15.59
CA ALA A 50 -12.80 -5.10 -16.22
C ALA A 50 -11.76 -6.15 -15.82
N PHE A 51 -11.78 -6.57 -14.54
CA PHE A 51 -10.91 -7.66 -14.08
C PHE A 51 -11.25 -8.97 -14.76
N ARG A 52 -12.53 -9.33 -14.84
CA ARG A 52 -12.98 -10.56 -15.51
C ARG A 52 -12.60 -10.59 -16.99
N GLU A 53 -12.80 -9.49 -17.70
CA GLU A 53 -12.43 -9.35 -19.12
C GLU A 53 -10.91 -9.53 -19.30
N ALA A 54 -10.10 -8.76 -18.56
CA ALA A 54 -8.64 -8.85 -18.62
C ALA A 54 -8.12 -10.26 -18.26
N ALA A 55 -8.74 -10.93 -17.29
CA ALA A 55 -8.38 -12.29 -16.91
C ALA A 55 -8.67 -13.30 -18.05
N ILE A 56 -9.84 -13.20 -18.70
CA ILE A 56 -10.20 -14.07 -19.83
C ILE A 56 -9.26 -13.81 -21.02
N GLU A 57 -8.99 -12.55 -21.35
CA GLU A 57 -8.05 -12.19 -22.42
C GLU A 57 -6.66 -12.76 -22.15
N TRP A 58 -6.17 -12.64 -20.91
CA TRP A 58 -4.89 -13.22 -20.51
C TRP A 58 -4.86 -14.74 -20.70
N LEU A 59 -5.94 -15.43 -20.31
CA LEU A 59 -6.07 -16.89 -20.42
C LEU A 59 -6.00 -17.36 -21.88
N ILE A 60 -6.70 -16.67 -22.78
CA ILE A 60 -6.69 -16.95 -24.22
C ILE A 60 -5.32 -16.64 -24.83
N ALA A 61 -4.75 -15.46 -24.53
CA ALA A 61 -3.50 -14.99 -25.13
C ALA A 61 -2.29 -15.85 -24.74
N THR A 62 -2.36 -16.53 -23.59
CA THR A 62 -1.26 -17.35 -23.06
C THR A 62 -1.55 -18.85 -23.08
N ASP A 63 -2.65 -19.24 -23.73
CA ASP A 63 -3.11 -20.63 -23.86
C ASP A 63 -3.11 -21.40 -22.51
N GLN A 64 -3.61 -20.74 -21.47
CA GLN A 64 -3.64 -21.31 -20.13
C GLN A 64 -4.89 -22.18 -19.96
N PRO A 65 -4.81 -23.29 -19.21
CA PRO A 65 -5.99 -24.07 -18.89
C PRO A 65 -6.96 -23.25 -18.02
N ILE A 66 -8.26 -23.45 -18.20
CA ILE A 66 -9.32 -22.80 -17.39
C ILE A 66 -9.10 -23.04 -15.88
N GLN A 67 -8.55 -24.21 -15.54
CA GLN A 67 -8.21 -24.58 -14.16
C GLN A 67 -7.16 -23.65 -13.51
N ALA A 68 -6.43 -22.83 -14.28
CA ALA A 68 -5.48 -21.85 -13.74
C ALA A 68 -6.14 -20.90 -12.71
N PHE A 69 -7.41 -20.54 -12.89
CA PHE A 69 -8.17 -19.70 -11.94
C PHE A 69 -8.58 -20.42 -10.65
N GLU A 70 -8.59 -21.76 -10.67
CA GLU A 70 -8.84 -22.57 -9.48
C GLU A 70 -7.57 -22.78 -8.65
N HIS A 71 -6.39 -22.56 -9.25
CA HIS A 71 -5.13 -22.82 -8.58
C HIS A 71 -4.93 -21.90 -7.36
N PRO A 72 -4.73 -22.44 -6.14
CA PRO A 72 -4.65 -21.63 -4.93
C PRO A 72 -3.54 -20.56 -4.96
N LYS A 73 -2.42 -20.84 -5.64
CA LYS A 73 -1.33 -19.85 -5.79
C LYS A 73 -1.69 -18.67 -6.69
N PHE A 74 -2.55 -18.89 -7.69
CA PHE A 74 -3.03 -17.81 -8.54
C PHE A 74 -3.95 -16.89 -7.74
N ARG A 75 -4.92 -17.45 -7.01
CA ARG A 75 -5.82 -16.67 -6.12
C ARG A 75 -5.03 -15.86 -5.10
N ASN A 76 -4.09 -16.49 -4.41
CA ASN A 76 -3.24 -15.80 -3.44
C ASN A 76 -2.40 -14.67 -4.07
N MET A 77 -1.93 -14.82 -5.31
CA MET A 77 -1.23 -13.75 -6.03
C MET A 77 -2.14 -12.55 -6.29
N ILE A 78 -3.39 -12.79 -6.70
CA ILE A 78 -4.40 -11.74 -6.92
C ILE A 78 -4.78 -11.05 -5.60
N ASP A 79 -4.97 -11.81 -4.53
CA ASP A 79 -5.29 -11.25 -3.21
C ASP A 79 -4.19 -10.28 -2.75
N ILE A 80 -2.92 -10.69 -2.86
CA ILE A 80 -1.76 -9.82 -2.56
C ILE A 80 -1.76 -8.58 -3.47
N ALA A 81 -1.99 -8.76 -4.77
CA ALA A 81 -2.01 -7.67 -5.75
C ALA A 81 -3.14 -6.66 -5.50
N SER A 82 -4.31 -7.11 -5.04
CA SER A 82 -5.47 -6.25 -4.79
C SER A 82 -5.24 -5.24 -3.66
N HIS A 83 -4.31 -5.53 -2.75
CA HIS A 83 -3.90 -4.62 -1.67
C HIS A 83 -2.79 -3.64 -2.07
N ALA A 84 -2.27 -3.71 -3.30
CA ALA A 84 -1.19 -2.84 -3.74
C ALA A 84 -1.72 -1.42 -4.03
N THR A 85 -1.15 -0.42 -3.36
CA THR A 85 -1.54 0.99 -3.53
C THR A 85 -0.96 1.65 -4.77
N ASN A 86 0.20 1.16 -5.24
CA ASN A 86 0.97 1.75 -6.34
C ASN A 86 1.09 0.79 -7.54
N GLY A 87 0.10 -0.09 -7.73
CA GLY A 87 0.16 -1.17 -8.71
C GLY A 87 1.16 -2.27 -8.34
N VAL A 88 1.36 -3.22 -9.25
CA VAL A 88 2.19 -4.42 -9.02
C VAL A 88 3.34 -4.46 -10.02
N ALA A 89 4.57 -4.60 -9.53
CA ALA A 89 5.74 -4.82 -10.35
C ALA A 89 5.93 -6.32 -10.63
N ILE A 90 5.69 -6.74 -11.87
CA ILE A 90 5.91 -8.13 -12.29
C ILE A 90 7.41 -8.31 -12.61
N PRO A 91 8.09 -9.32 -12.02
CA PRO A 91 9.52 -9.53 -12.26
C PRO A 91 9.79 -9.89 -13.72
N SER A 92 10.94 -9.44 -14.23
CA SER A 92 11.39 -9.78 -15.57
C SER A 92 11.77 -11.27 -15.67
N ARG A 93 11.75 -11.85 -16.88
CA ARG A 93 12.15 -13.27 -17.10
C ARG A 93 13.50 -13.62 -16.48
N LYS A 94 14.48 -12.71 -16.55
CA LYS A 94 15.80 -12.90 -15.96
C LYS A 94 15.70 -12.99 -14.43
N MET A 95 15.06 -12.00 -13.81
CA MET A 95 14.86 -11.95 -12.36
C MET A 95 14.06 -13.16 -11.86
N THR A 96 12.98 -13.53 -12.55
CA THR A 96 12.18 -14.72 -12.20
C THR A 96 13.03 -15.99 -12.18
N ARG A 97 13.93 -16.17 -13.16
CA ARG A 97 14.82 -17.34 -13.21
C ARG A 97 15.78 -17.36 -12.03
N GLU A 98 16.41 -16.23 -11.74
CA GLU A 98 17.33 -16.06 -10.61
C GLU A 98 16.60 -16.34 -9.28
N GLU A 99 15.42 -15.75 -9.07
CA GLU A 99 14.62 -15.95 -7.86
C GLU A 99 14.19 -17.41 -7.66
N ILE A 100 13.84 -18.13 -8.73
CA ILE A 100 13.48 -19.56 -8.63
C ILE A 100 14.67 -20.38 -8.11
N VAL A 101 15.87 -20.13 -8.67
CA VAL A 101 17.10 -20.83 -8.24
C VAL A 101 17.42 -20.50 -6.79
N ASP A 102 17.33 -19.23 -6.40
CA ASP A 102 17.59 -18.78 -5.03
C ASP A 102 16.57 -19.33 -4.02
N MET A 103 15.29 -19.43 -4.41
CA MET A 103 14.26 -20.07 -3.60
C MET A 103 14.56 -21.54 -3.40
N PHE A 104 15.03 -22.24 -4.43
CA PHE A 104 15.38 -23.65 -4.34
C PHE A 104 16.61 -23.86 -3.44
N ALA A 105 17.67 -23.07 -3.64
CA ALA A 105 18.88 -23.13 -2.83
C ALA A 105 18.57 -22.93 -1.34
N ARG A 106 17.80 -21.88 -0.98
CA ARG A 106 17.39 -21.63 0.41
C ARG A 106 16.59 -22.78 1.00
N ARG A 107 15.69 -23.41 0.24
CA ARG A 107 14.94 -24.58 0.70
C ARG A 107 15.85 -25.76 0.97
N MET A 108 16.84 -26.00 0.11
CA MET A 108 17.82 -27.06 0.29
C MET A 108 18.71 -26.83 1.51
N ASP A 109 19.17 -25.60 1.74
CA ASP A 109 19.97 -25.26 2.91
C ASP A 109 19.17 -25.41 4.21
N ASN A 110 17.92 -24.94 4.23
CA ASN A 110 17.02 -25.16 5.35
C ASN A 110 16.80 -26.65 5.60
N LEU A 111 16.59 -27.45 4.54
CA LEU A 111 16.39 -28.88 4.68
C LEU A 111 17.64 -29.56 5.27
N LYS A 112 18.84 -29.24 4.78
CA LYS A 112 20.11 -29.75 5.34
C LYS A 112 20.23 -29.41 6.83
N ALA A 113 19.95 -28.17 7.21
CA ALA A 113 20.01 -27.73 8.60
C ALA A 113 19.03 -28.50 9.51
N HIS A 114 17.83 -28.83 9.01
CA HIS A 114 16.83 -29.59 9.77
C HIS A 114 17.14 -31.09 9.82
N LEU A 115 17.77 -31.65 8.78
CA LEU A 115 18.09 -33.07 8.71
C LEU A 115 19.39 -33.45 9.43
N LYS A 116 20.24 -32.49 9.81
CA LYS A 116 21.56 -32.72 10.46
C LYS A 116 22.34 -33.89 9.83
N VAL A 117 22.59 -33.78 8.52
CA VAL A 117 23.71 -34.44 7.83
C VAL A 117 24.82 -33.42 7.63
#